data_AF-A0A1B4V9W5-F1
#
_entry.id   AF-A0A1B4V9W5-F1
#
_cell.length_a   1.000
_cell.length_b   1.000
_cell.length_c   1.000
_cell.angle_alpha   90.00
_cell.angle_beta   90.00
_cell.angle_gamma   90.00
#
_symmetry.space_group_name_H-M   'P 1'
#
loop_
_entity.id
_entity.type
_entity.pdbx_description
1 polymer ?
#
loop_
_entity_poly.entity_id
_entity_poly.type
_entity_poly.pdbx_seq_one_letter_code
_entity_poly.pdbx_strand_id
1 'polypeptide(L)'
;MNVPNLLAVASALSVAAIVQPSFADPGKDPIYAADWRVNAKPSVRDRHFDKKAVALFLDNFRGVYLEDTELAEPPARPEQVGEFQWEDIDKDGVYELFVTFAESRAFYSGPIVYKAHGTRKEVLQAIPGWPRDSLGAALQDLDKDGTPELLVSQYLTFYRGAITSDIWTAVFRWNGQRFEDASTYYKDYYLKTLLPPLEERIRMISSETGSERADRELRLAMQIAVRDRILRFTGQDARAGIDRAREWAKSPDRELRALAVDVFKDAGRNAYRADLEMLASDADPYVADHAKRALGIPVS
;
A
#
# COMPACT_ATOMS: atom_id res chain seq x y z
N MET A 1 86.42 13.21 -45.76
CA MET A 1 85.23 12.99 -46.61
C MET A 1 84.95 11.50 -46.61
N ASN A 2 83.78 10.96 -46.28
CA ASN A 2 82.68 11.36 -45.40
C ASN A 2 82.08 10.03 -44.90
N VAL A 3 81.72 10.01 -43.62
CA VAL A 3 81.38 8.85 -42.77
C VAL A 3 79.94 8.37 -43.04
N PRO A 4 79.60 7.06 -42.86
CA PRO A 4 78.24 6.57 -43.12
C PRO A 4 77.25 6.94 -41.99
N ASN A 5 76.02 7.27 -42.39
CA ASN A 5 74.88 7.55 -41.50
C ASN A 5 74.29 6.24 -40.95
N LEU A 6 74.30 6.11 -39.62
CA LEU A 6 73.55 5.11 -38.85
C LEU A 6 72.15 5.68 -38.54
N LEU A 7 71.11 5.06 -39.11
CA LEU A 7 69.71 5.30 -38.76
C LEU A 7 69.36 4.50 -37.50
N ALA A 8 69.15 5.19 -36.39
CA ALA A 8 68.57 4.62 -35.17
C ALA A 8 67.04 4.67 -35.27
N VAL A 9 66.40 3.49 -35.25
CA VAL A 9 64.95 3.35 -35.12
C VAL A 9 64.62 3.31 -33.63
N ALA A 10 63.99 4.38 -33.13
CA ALA A 10 63.47 4.45 -31.77
C ALA A 10 62.07 3.83 -31.72
N SER A 11 61.94 2.67 -31.09
CA SER A 11 60.66 2.06 -30.75
C SER A 11 60.05 2.79 -29.54
N ALA A 12 58.97 3.54 -29.76
CA ALA A 12 58.16 4.10 -28.69
C ALA A 12 57.19 3.02 -28.16
N LEU A 13 57.45 2.51 -26.96
CA LEU A 13 56.46 1.75 -26.19
C LEU A 13 55.45 2.74 -25.59
N SER A 14 54.26 2.79 -26.16
CA SER A 14 53.10 3.43 -25.52
C SER A 14 52.59 2.52 -24.41
N VAL A 15 52.91 2.84 -23.15
CA VAL A 15 52.26 2.24 -21.99
C VAL A 15 50.86 2.84 -21.89
N ALA A 16 49.87 2.14 -22.43
CA ALA A 16 48.47 2.43 -22.10
C ALA A 16 48.27 2.05 -20.63
N ALA A 17 48.19 3.05 -19.75
CA ALA A 17 47.73 2.85 -18.39
C ALA A 17 46.28 2.35 -18.47
N ILE A 18 46.08 1.06 -18.25
CA ILE A 18 44.77 0.51 -17.94
C ILE A 18 44.41 1.09 -16.58
N VAL A 19 43.67 2.21 -16.58
CA VAL A 19 42.97 2.68 -15.39
C VAL A 19 41.96 1.59 -15.08
N GLN A 20 42.31 0.69 -14.16
CA GLN A 20 41.32 -0.19 -13.58
C GLN A 20 40.33 0.72 -12.84
N PRO A 21 39.05 0.78 -13.26
CA PRO A 21 38.06 1.49 -12.47
C PRO A 21 38.10 0.88 -11.07
N SER A 22 38.41 1.72 -10.09
CA SER A 22 38.16 1.43 -8.68
C SER A 22 36.66 1.19 -8.57
N PHE A 23 36.23 -0.07 -8.68
CA PHE A 23 34.89 -0.46 -8.32
C PHE A 23 34.78 -0.20 -6.83
N ALA A 24 34.25 0.98 -6.49
CA ALA A 24 33.77 1.24 -5.15
C ALA A 24 32.93 0.04 -4.74
N ASP A 25 33.30 -0.57 -3.62
CA ASP A 25 32.65 -1.72 -3.01
C ASP A 25 31.11 -1.55 -3.15
N PRO A 26 30.44 -2.34 -4.01
CA PRO A 26 29.02 -2.17 -4.31
C PRO A 26 28.24 -2.28 -2.99
N GLY A 27 27.84 -1.13 -2.44
CA GLY A 27 27.21 -1.05 -1.11
C GLY A 27 27.74 0.05 -0.18
N LYS A 28 28.84 0.75 -0.51
CA LYS A 28 29.36 1.83 0.36
C LYS A 28 28.63 3.17 0.24
N ASP A 29 28.11 3.49 -0.94
CA ASP A 29 27.44 4.78 -1.13
C ASP A 29 26.05 4.75 -0.48
N PRO A 30 25.73 5.72 0.39
CA PRO A 30 24.39 5.80 0.97
C PRO A 30 23.34 6.03 -0.12
N ILE A 31 22.12 5.55 0.08
CA ILE A 31 20.98 5.72 -0.85
C ILE A 31 20.82 7.19 -1.28
N TYR A 32 21.04 8.12 -0.35
CA TYR A 32 20.95 9.57 -0.60
C TYR A 32 21.97 10.07 -1.62
N ALA A 33 23.14 9.44 -1.74
CA ALA A 33 24.18 9.80 -2.70
C ALA A 33 24.11 8.97 -4.00
N ALA A 34 23.29 7.90 -4.03
CA ALA A 34 23.17 7.04 -5.19
C ALA A 34 22.53 7.79 -6.38
N ASP A 35 22.93 7.41 -7.60
CA ASP A 35 22.30 7.83 -8.83
C ASP A 35 21.09 6.93 -9.11
N TRP A 36 19.89 7.51 -9.05
CA TRP A 36 18.62 6.78 -9.17
C TRP A 36 18.21 6.55 -10.63
N ARG A 37 19.01 7.00 -11.61
CA ARG A 37 18.71 6.74 -13.02
C ARG A 37 18.74 5.24 -13.35
N VAL A 38 17.83 4.79 -14.19
CA VAL A 38 17.70 3.39 -14.62
C VAL A 38 18.99 2.88 -15.29
N ASN A 39 19.71 3.76 -15.99
CA ASN A 39 20.97 3.45 -16.66
C ASN A 39 22.23 3.69 -15.82
N ALA A 40 22.09 4.07 -14.54
CA ALA A 40 23.22 4.24 -13.63
C ALA A 40 23.97 2.92 -13.40
N LYS A 41 25.27 3.00 -13.15
CA LYS A 41 26.13 1.84 -12.90
C LYS A 41 26.96 2.03 -11.62
N PRO A 42 26.77 1.20 -10.57
CA PRO A 42 25.73 0.19 -10.45
C PRO A 42 24.34 0.82 -10.26
N SER A 43 23.30 0.16 -10.79
CA SER A 43 21.91 0.58 -10.60
C SER A 43 21.50 0.49 -9.13
N VAL A 44 20.59 1.32 -8.65
CA VAL A 44 20.06 1.22 -7.28
C VAL A 44 19.38 -0.12 -6.99
N ARG A 45 18.82 -0.78 -8.01
CA ARG A 45 18.27 -2.15 -7.91
C ARG A 45 19.36 -3.21 -7.69
N ASP A 46 20.55 -3.00 -8.23
CA ASP A 46 21.68 -3.95 -8.15
C ASP A 46 22.55 -3.73 -6.90
N ARG A 47 22.34 -2.63 -6.17
CA ARG A 47 23.14 -2.25 -5.00
C ARG A 47 22.81 -3.04 -3.72
N HIS A 48 21.78 -3.89 -3.75
CA HIS A 48 21.38 -4.76 -2.63
C HIS A 48 21.32 -4.03 -1.27
N PHE A 49 20.74 -2.82 -1.24
CA PHE A 49 20.56 -2.08 0.00
C PHE A 49 19.82 -2.93 1.05
N ASP A 50 20.17 -2.77 2.31
CA ASP A 50 19.48 -3.40 3.43
C ASP A 50 18.55 -2.40 4.15
N LYS A 51 17.77 -2.91 5.11
CA LYS A 51 16.87 -2.06 5.91
C LYS A 51 17.62 -0.98 6.70
N LYS A 52 18.90 -1.20 7.03
CA LYS A 52 19.71 -0.20 7.74
C LYS A 52 20.07 0.97 6.83
N ALA A 53 20.42 0.71 5.57
CA ALA A 53 20.65 1.75 4.57
C ALA A 53 19.37 2.56 4.31
N VAL A 54 18.21 1.91 4.22
CA VAL A 54 16.91 2.57 4.06
C VAL A 54 16.57 3.43 5.28
N ALA A 55 16.70 2.89 6.50
CA ALA A 55 16.52 3.64 7.74
C ALA A 55 17.37 4.93 7.80
N LEU A 56 18.66 4.82 7.47
CA LEU A 56 19.57 5.98 7.40
C LEU A 56 19.16 6.99 6.33
N PHE A 57 18.60 6.55 5.21
CA PHE A 57 18.04 7.44 4.19
C PHE A 57 16.81 8.20 4.72
N LEU A 58 15.88 7.48 5.35
CA LEU A 58 14.64 8.03 5.88
C LEU A 58 14.86 9.08 6.97
N ASP A 59 15.93 8.93 7.76
CA ASP A 59 16.31 9.92 8.77
C ASP A 59 16.55 11.33 8.19
N ASN A 60 16.85 11.46 6.89
CA ASN A 60 16.98 12.75 6.21
C ASN A 60 15.63 13.45 5.92
N PHE A 61 14.50 12.74 6.03
CA PHE A 61 13.15 13.24 5.67
C PHE A 61 12.28 13.60 6.87
N ARG A 62 12.83 13.49 8.07
CA ARG A 62 12.09 13.64 9.33
C ARG A 62 11.33 14.96 9.53
N GLY A 63 11.80 16.04 8.91
CA GLY A 63 11.20 17.36 9.05
C GLY A 63 10.13 17.69 8.01
N VAL A 64 9.88 16.80 7.04
CA VAL A 64 8.97 17.09 5.92
C VAL A 64 7.51 16.74 6.26
N TYR A 65 7.29 15.82 7.20
CA TYR A 65 5.96 15.27 7.48
C TYR A 65 5.18 15.98 8.58
N LEU A 66 5.84 16.79 9.41
CA LEU A 66 5.23 17.39 10.58
C LEU A 66 5.53 18.88 10.57
N GLU A 67 4.54 19.69 10.18
CA GLU A 67 4.52 21.12 10.51
C GLU A 67 4.47 21.35 12.05
N ASP A 68 4.26 20.27 12.82
CA ASP A 68 4.21 20.28 14.28
C ASP A 68 5.50 19.69 14.90
N THR A 69 6.42 20.58 15.26
CA THR A 69 7.78 20.24 15.73
C THR A 69 7.84 19.56 17.10
N GLU A 70 6.74 19.49 17.86
CA GLU A 70 6.71 18.82 19.18
C GLU A 70 6.58 17.28 19.10
N LEU A 71 6.30 16.74 17.90
CA LEU A 71 6.18 15.30 17.65
C LEU A 71 7.34 14.75 16.81
N ALA A 72 8.56 15.23 17.03
CA ALA A 72 9.74 14.68 16.34
C ALA A 72 9.85 13.17 16.60
N GLU A 73 9.46 12.35 15.62
CA GLU A 73 9.54 10.89 15.73
C GLU A 73 10.98 10.45 16.00
N PRO A 74 11.24 9.37 16.75
CA PRO A 74 12.59 8.86 16.95
C PRO A 74 13.21 8.38 15.62
N PRO A 75 14.57 8.36 15.49
CA PRO A 75 15.34 7.67 14.43
C PRO A 75 14.65 6.45 13.85
N ALA A 76 14.51 6.43 12.52
CA ALA A 76 13.87 5.32 11.84
C ALA A 76 14.81 4.16 12.08
N ARG A 77 14.38 3.21 12.91
CA ARG A 77 15.21 2.06 13.22
C ARG A 77 15.13 1.08 12.05
N PRO A 78 16.20 0.33 11.75
CA PRO A 78 16.15 -0.70 10.70
C PRO A 78 14.97 -1.67 10.87
N GLU A 79 14.55 -1.96 12.10
CA GLU A 79 13.42 -2.84 12.41
C GLU A 79 12.05 -2.22 12.10
N GLN A 80 11.98 -0.89 11.97
CA GLN A 80 10.76 -0.17 11.57
C GLN A 80 10.62 -0.08 10.05
N VAL A 81 11.68 -0.35 9.27
CA VAL A 81 11.54 -0.47 7.82
C VAL A 81 10.86 -1.81 7.53
N GLY A 82 9.67 -1.75 6.93
CA GLY A 82 8.91 -2.92 6.52
C GLY A 82 9.50 -3.53 5.27
N GLU A 83 8.99 -3.14 4.12
CA GLU A 83 9.47 -3.53 2.81
C GLU A 83 9.86 -2.28 2.01
N PHE A 84 10.72 -2.47 1.00
CA PHE A 84 11.02 -1.41 0.06
C PHE A 84 11.30 -1.97 -1.33
N GLN A 85 10.97 -1.19 -2.35
CA GLN A 85 11.12 -1.56 -3.74
C GLN A 85 11.43 -0.33 -4.59
N TRP A 86 12.27 -0.52 -5.60
CA TRP A 86 12.56 0.49 -6.61
C TRP A 86 11.70 0.23 -7.84
N GLU A 87 11.01 1.22 -8.38
CA GLU A 87 10.22 1.15 -9.61
C GLU A 87 10.32 2.45 -10.40
N ASP A 88 10.42 2.40 -11.72
CA ASP A 88 10.36 3.60 -12.59
C ASP A 88 8.91 3.76 -13.03
N ILE A 89 8.08 4.33 -12.14
CA ILE A 89 6.62 4.30 -12.27
C ILE A 89 6.14 5.16 -13.44
N ASP A 90 6.82 6.27 -13.69
CA ASP A 90 6.45 7.25 -14.71
C ASP A 90 7.28 7.13 -15.99
N LYS A 91 8.18 6.13 -16.06
CA LYS A 91 9.01 5.80 -17.22
C LYS A 91 9.89 6.98 -17.65
N ASP A 92 10.29 7.82 -16.70
CA ASP A 92 11.18 8.97 -16.95
C ASP A 92 12.67 8.58 -16.91
N GLY A 93 12.96 7.30 -16.62
CA GLY A 93 14.31 6.77 -16.51
C GLY A 93 14.95 7.05 -15.15
N VAL A 94 14.18 7.43 -14.14
CA VAL A 94 14.57 7.57 -12.73
C VAL A 94 13.68 6.65 -11.90
N TYR A 95 14.28 5.84 -11.03
CA TYR A 95 13.50 5.02 -10.11
C TYR A 95 12.90 5.86 -8.99
N GLU A 96 11.65 5.57 -8.63
CA GLU A 96 11.05 5.86 -7.33
C GLU A 96 11.40 4.77 -6.32
N LEU A 97 11.48 5.16 -5.05
CA LEU A 97 11.61 4.25 -3.92
C LEU A 97 10.28 4.18 -3.17
N PHE A 98 9.68 2.99 -3.15
CA PHE A 98 8.53 2.67 -2.33
C PHE A 98 9.02 2.10 -1.00
N VAL A 99 8.49 2.57 0.12
CA VAL A 99 8.85 2.09 1.46
C VAL A 99 7.60 1.92 2.31
N THR A 100 7.49 0.83 3.04
CA THR A 100 6.49 0.65 4.10
C THR A 100 7.16 0.62 5.46
N PHE A 101 6.43 0.99 6.50
CA PHE A 101 6.91 0.96 7.88
C PHE A 101 6.24 -0.17 8.65
N ALA A 102 7.00 -0.89 9.46
CA ALA A 102 6.44 -1.84 10.41
C ALA A 102 5.92 -1.06 11.64
N GLU A 103 4.60 -0.89 11.73
CA GLU A 103 3.94 -0.33 12.91
C GLU A 103 3.92 -1.35 14.07
N SER A 104 3.93 -2.64 13.71
CA SER A 104 4.09 -3.75 14.64
C SER A 104 4.67 -4.97 13.90
N ARG A 105 4.77 -6.12 14.58
CA ARG A 105 5.24 -7.38 13.95
C ARG A 105 4.38 -7.86 12.79
N ALA A 106 3.12 -7.42 12.70
CA ALA A 106 2.15 -7.91 11.71
C ALA A 106 1.44 -6.80 10.93
N PHE A 107 1.73 -5.53 11.22
CA PHE A 107 1.06 -4.40 10.57
C PHE A 107 2.10 -3.51 9.92
N TYR A 108 1.92 -3.31 8.61
CA TYR A 108 2.69 -2.36 7.84
C TYR A 108 1.84 -1.11 7.59
N SER A 109 2.47 0.04 7.59
CA SER A 109 1.88 1.28 7.12
C SER A 109 1.59 1.20 5.61
N GLY A 110 0.87 2.21 5.13
CA GLY A 110 0.76 2.48 3.72
C GLY A 110 2.13 2.77 3.11
N PRO A 111 2.33 2.49 1.81
CA PRO A 111 3.59 2.80 1.17
C PRO A 111 3.77 4.31 1.07
N ILE A 112 4.99 4.73 1.35
CA ILE A 112 5.51 6.05 1.07
C ILE A 112 6.39 5.97 -0.17
N VAL A 113 6.12 6.85 -1.13
CA VAL A 113 6.86 6.95 -2.39
C VAL A 113 7.82 8.13 -2.32
N TYR A 114 9.08 7.88 -2.66
CA TYR A 114 10.13 8.89 -2.77
C TYR A 114 10.61 8.98 -4.21
N LYS A 115 10.93 10.19 -4.66
CA LYS A 115 11.45 10.45 -6.01
C LYS A 115 12.72 11.30 -5.96
N ALA A 116 13.60 11.10 -6.93
CA ALA A 116 14.79 11.94 -7.11
C ALA A 116 14.56 12.99 -8.20
N HIS A 117 14.91 14.24 -7.89
CA HIS A 117 14.94 15.36 -8.84
C HIS A 117 16.37 15.90 -8.92
N GLY A 118 17.15 15.33 -9.84
CA GLY A 118 18.59 15.58 -9.94
C GLY A 118 19.32 15.11 -8.68
N THR A 119 19.94 16.04 -7.95
CA THR A 119 20.64 15.72 -6.69
C THR A 119 19.72 15.75 -5.47
N ARG A 120 18.48 16.22 -5.60
CA ARG A 120 17.50 16.26 -4.52
C ARG A 120 16.68 14.98 -4.52
N LYS A 121 16.21 14.60 -3.34
CA LYS A 121 15.30 13.47 -3.11
C LYS A 121 14.19 14.02 -2.24
N GLU A 122 12.97 13.64 -2.52
CA GLU A 122 11.80 14.13 -1.81
C GLU A 122 10.74 13.06 -1.66
N VAL A 123 9.84 13.30 -0.72
CA VAL A 123 8.61 12.54 -0.57
C VAL A 123 7.71 12.94 -1.72
N LEU A 124 7.33 11.96 -2.53
CA LEU A 124 6.34 12.15 -3.58
C LEU A 124 4.93 12.04 -3.01
N GLN A 125 4.65 10.98 -2.25
CA GLN A 125 3.32 10.72 -1.71
C GLN A 125 3.33 9.68 -0.59
N ALA A 126 2.48 9.86 0.42
CA ALA A 126 2.07 8.79 1.33
C ALA A 126 0.69 8.27 0.91
N ILE A 127 0.55 6.95 0.75
CA ILE A 127 -0.67 6.32 0.23
C ILE A 127 -1.40 5.60 1.37
N PRO A 128 -2.66 5.94 1.68
CA PRO A 128 -3.35 5.40 2.86
C PRO A 128 -3.78 3.93 2.68
N GLY A 129 -3.54 3.12 3.72
CA GLY A 129 -3.87 1.69 3.78
C GLY A 129 -2.60 0.88 4.08
N TRP A 130 -2.48 -0.34 3.55
CA TRP A 130 -1.24 -1.13 3.57
C TRP A 130 -1.12 -1.99 2.32
N PRO A 131 0.08 -2.33 1.83
CA PRO A 131 0.23 -3.17 0.64
C PRO A 131 -0.49 -4.51 0.82
N ARG A 132 -1.10 -5.00 -0.26
CA ARG A 132 -1.68 -6.34 -0.28
C ARG A 132 -0.56 -7.39 -0.26
N ASP A 133 -0.50 -8.16 0.83
CA ASP A 133 0.45 -9.26 1.08
C ASP A 133 1.93 -8.82 1.22
N SER A 134 2.48 -8.17 0.20
CA SER A 134 3.81 -7.57 0.16
C SER A 134 3.82 -6.40 -0.85
N LEU A 135 4.84 -5.55 -0.81
CA LEU A 135 4.99 -4.44 -1.75
C LEU A 135 5.17 -4.93 -3.19
N GLY A 136 5.91 -6.02 -3.39
CA GLY A 136 6.09 -6.65 -4.70
C GLY A 136 4.81 -7.30 -5.23
N ALA A 137 3.98 -7.86 -4.36
CA ALA A 137 2.65 -8.36 -4.74
C ALA A 137 1.63 -7.22 -4.93
N ALA A 138 1.85 -6.07 -4.30
CA ALA A 138 0.98 -4.91 -4.41
C ALA A 138 1.19 -4.11 -5.70
N LEU A 139 2.39 -4.14 -6.30
CA LEU A 139 2.66 -3.47 -7.58
C LEU A 139 2.37 -4.43 -8.73
N GLN A 140 1.21 -4.25 -9.40
CA GLN A 140 0.77 -5.11 -10.49
C GLN A 140 0.27 -4.28 -11.68
N ASP A 141 0.74 -4.61 -12.88
CA ASP A 141 0.23 -4.05 -14.14
C ASP A 141 -1.06 -4.78 -14.53
N LEU A 142 -2.21 -4.24 -14.09
CA LEU A 142 -3.52 -4.86 -14.25
C LEU A 142 -4.08 -4.69 -15.66
N ASP A 143 -3.78 -3.59 -16.35
CA ASP A 143 -4.27 -3.30 -17.70
C ASP A 143 -3.25 -3.56 -18.83
N LYS A 144 -2.02 -3.95 -18.48
CA LYS A 144 -0.92 -4.29 -19.39
C LYS A 144 -0.38 -3.08 -20.16
N ASP A 145 -0.46 -1.89 -19.58
CA ASP A 145 0.13 -0.66 -20.16
C ASP A 145 1.63 -0.51 -19.82
N GLY A 146 2.18 -1.43 -19.03
CA GLY A 146 3.57 -1.46 -18.59
C GLY A 146 3.87 -0.52 -17.41
N THR A 147 2.88 0.15 -16.84
CA THR A 147 2.97 0.93 -15.60
C THR A 147 2.16 0.21 -14.53
N PRO A 148 2.78 -0.32 -13.46
CA PRO A 148 2.03 -1.07 -12.45
C PRO A 148 1.07 -0.18 -11.66
N GLU A 149 -0.13 -0.68 -11.37
CA GLU A 149 -0.98 -0.15 -10.31
C GLU A 149 -0.50 -0.62 -8.94
N LEU A 150 -0.83 0.18 -7.92
CA LEU A 150 -0.60 -0.16 -6.53
C LEU A 150 -1.89 -0.65 -5.86
N LEU A 151 -1.88 -1.90 -5.40
CA LEU A 151 -2.97 -2.57 -4.71
C LEU A 151 -2.82 -2.38 -3.19
N VAL A 152 -3.70 -1.58 -2.62
CA VAL A 152 -3.65 -1.22 -1.20
C VAL A 152 -4.86 -1.76 -0.46
N SER A 153 -4.60 -2.53 0.59
CA SER A 153 -5.61 -2.98 1.54
C SER A 153 -6.05 -1.83 2.43
N GLN A 154 -7.35 -1.71 2.61
CA GLN A 154 -8.01 -0.72 3.45
C GLN A 154 -9.07 -1.43 4.28
N TYR A 155 -9.27 -0.93 5.50
CA TYR A 155 -10.36 -1.40 6.33
C TYR A 155 -11.70 -1.11 5.66
N LEU A 156 -12.51 -2.14 5.46
CA LEU A 156 -13.92 -2.00 5.08
C LEU A 156 -14.75 -1.53 6.28
N THR A 157 -14.44 -2.11 7.45
CA THR A 157 -15.13 -1.87 8.72
C THR A 157 -14.22 -1.13 9.68
N PHE A 158 -14.76 -0.42 10.65
CA PHE A 158 -13.92 0.15 11.71
C PHE A 158 -13.04 -0.93 12.37
N TYR A 159 -11.77 -0.61 12.68
CA TYR A 159 -10.83 -1.53 13.32
C TYR A 159 -11.32 -1.91 14.73
N ARG A 160 -11.46 -3.22 15.00
CA ARG A 160 -12.03 -3.74 16.26
C ARG A 160 -11.01 -4.47 17.14
N GLY A 161 -9.74 -4.08 17.04
CA GLY A 161 -8.67 -4.71 17.82
C GLY A 161 -8.37 -6.13 17.33
N ALA A 162 -8.54 -7.12 18.20
CA ALA A 162 -8.17 -8.52 17.92
C ALA A 162 -9.12 -9.24 16.94
N ILE A 163 -10.29 -8.67 16.65
CA ILE A 163 -11.21 -9.22 15.65
C ILE A 163 -10.66 -8.89 14.27
N THR A 164 -10.43 -9.91 13.45
CA THR A 164 -10.02 -9.76 12.04
C THR A 164 -10.95 -8.77 11.38
N SER A 165 -10.44 -7.65 10.87
CA SER A 165 -11.28 -6.66 10.18
C SER A 165 -11.44 -7.04 8.72
N ASP A 166 -12.57 -6.69 8.11
CA ASP A 166 -12.76 -6.89 6.69
C ASP A 166 -11.88 -5.93 5.90
N ILE A 167 -11.29 -6.44 4.82
CA ILE A 167 -10.34 -5.70 4.00
C ILE A 167 -10.94 -5.51 2.61
N TRP A 168 -10.96 -4.25 2.17
CA TRP A 168 -11.17 -3.84 0.80
C TRP A 168 -9.82 -3.59 0.13
N THR A 169 -9.64 -4.02 -1.12
CA THR A 169 -8.44 -3.64 -1.89
C THR A 169 -8.78 -2.44 -2.77
N ALA A 170 -8.21 -1.28 -2.47
CA ALA A 170 -8.21 -0.13 -3.36
C ALA A 170 -7.11 -0.29 -4.42
N VAL A 171 -7.37 0.17 -5.65
CA VAL A 171 -6.41 0.19 -6.75
C VAL A 171 -6.00 1.63 -7.00
N PHE A 172 -4.71 1.92 -6.86
CA PHE A 172 -4.15 3.23 -7.14
C PHE A 172 -3.37 3.20 -8.45
N ARG A 173 -3.66 4.15 -9.35
CA ARG A 173 -2.94 4.31 -10.62
C ARG A 173 -2.10 5.57 -10.60
N TRP A 174 -0.93 5.52 -11.22
CA TRP A 174 -0.14 6.71 -11.51
C TRP A 174 -0.79 7.58 -12.60
N ASN A 175 -1.03 8.86 -12.32
CA ASN A 175 -1.67 9.78 -13.27
C ASN A 175 -0.69 10.74 -13.97
N GLY A 176 0.62 10.51 -13.84
CA GLY A 176 1.67 11.42 -14.32
C GLY A 176 2.24 12.35 -13.25
N GLN A 177 1.55 12.52 -12.11
CA GLN A 177 2.00 13.37 -11.01
C GLN A 177 1.94 12.67 -9.64
N ARG A 178 0.93 11.84 -9.42
CA ARG A 178 0.72 11.12 -8.16
C ARG A 178 -0.07 9.84 -8.40
N PHE A 179 -0.10 8.97 -7.40
CA PHE A 179 -1.08 7.90 -7.30
C PHE A 179 -2.45 8.45 -6.95
N GLU A 180 -3.46 8.07 -7.72
CA GLU A 180 -4.87 8.37 -7.45
C GLU A 180 -5.69 7.09 -7.35
N ASP A 181 -6.77 7.12 -6.57
CA ASP A 181 -7.70 5.99 -6.48
C ASP A 181 -8.37 5.81 -7.85
N ALA A 182 -8.01 4.72 -8.50
CA ALA A 182 -8.50 4.32 -9.80
C ALA A 182 -9.36 3.05 -9.71
N SER A 183 -9.80 2.65 -8.51
CA SER A 183 -10.57 1.42 -8.26
C SER A 183 -11.76 1.26 -9.22
N THR A 184 -12.41 2.37 -9.60
CA THR A 184 -13.58 2.37 -10.48
C THR A 184 -13.27 2.00 -11.94
N TYR A 185 -12.01 2.17 -12.39
CA TYR A 185 -11.54 1.74 -13.70
C TYR A 185 -11.28 0.23 -13.76
N TYR A 186 -10.87 -0.38 -12.65
CA TYR A 186 -10.48 -1.80 -12.58
C TYR A 186 -11.61 -2.71 -12.06
N LYS A 187 -12.87 -2.48 -12.45
CA LYS A 187 -14.01 -3.32 -12.03
C LYS A 187 -13.80 -4.81 -12.31
N ASP A 188 -13.16 -5.12 -13.43
CA ASP A 188 -12.85 -6.49 -13.83
C ASP A 188 -11.91 -7.20 -12.85
N TYR A 189 -10.97 -6.49 -12.25
CA TYR A 189 -10.11 -7.05 -11.21
C TYR A 189 -10.94 -7.51 -10.00
N TYR A 190 -11.92 -6.72 -9.57
CA TYR A 190 -12.80 -7.13 -8.48
C TYR A 190 -13.64 -8.35 -8.85
N LEU A 191 -14.27 -8.35 -10.03
CA LEU A 191 -15.17 -9.42 -10.46
C LEU A 191 -14.46 -10.72 -10.78
N LYS A 192 -13.28 -10.65 -11.41
CA LYS A 192 -12.56 -11.83 -11.92
C LYS A 192 -11.49 -12.34 -10.96
N THR A 193 -10.89 -11.46 -10.15
CA THR A 193 -9.76 -11.82 -9.29
C THR A 193 -10.15 -11.91 -7.82
N LEU A 194 -10.96 -10.97 -7.30
CA LEU A 194 -11.30 -10.94 -5.87
C LEU A 194 -12.57 -11.71 -5.53
N LEU A 195 -13.62 -11.59 -6.34
CA LEU A 195 -14.92 -12.17 -6.03
C LEU A 195 -14.90 -13.71 -5.99
N PRO A 196 -14.28 -14.45 -6.95
CA PRO A 196 -14.33 -15.91 -6.93
C PRO A 196 -13.71 -16.57 -5.67
N PRO A 197 -12.48 -16.24 -5.23
CA PRO A 197 -11.95 -16.83 -4.00
C PRO A 197 -12.72 -16.41 -2.74
N LEU A 198 -13.37 -15.23 -2.77
CA LEU A 198 -14.23 -14.78 -1.68
C LEU A 198 -15.53 -15.61 -1.60
N GLU A 199 -16.17 -15.89 -2.73
CA GLU A 199 -17.34 -16.77 -2.80
C GLU A 199 -17.01 -18.18 -2.30
N GLU A 200 -15.83 -18.69 -2.67
CA GLU A 200 -15.37 -19.98 -2.16
C GLU A 200 -15.21 -19.98 -0.64
N ARG A 201 -14.62 -18.91 -0.08
CA ARG A 201 -14.47 -18.76 1.37
C ARG A 201 -15.83 -18.68 2.08
N ILE A 202 -16.80 -17.94 1.52
CA ILE A 202 -18.17 -17.87 2.05
C ILE A 202 -18.80 -19.26 2.09
N ARG A 203 -18.65 -20.04 1.02
CA ARG A 203 -19.14 -21.42 0.94
C ARG A 203 -18.50 -22.31 1.99
N MET A 204 -17.16 -22.25 2.14
CA MET A 204 -16.43 -23.01 3.15
C MET A 204 -16.94 -22.70 4.56
N ILE A 205 -16.97 -21.41 4.97
CA ILE A 205 -17.43 -20.99 6.30
C ILE A 205 -18.88 -21.43 6.54
N SER A 206 -19.74 -21.33 5.54
CA SER A 206 -21.15 -21.76 5.64
C SER A 206 -21.31 -23.26 5.88
N SER A 207 -20.36 -24.07 5.40
CA SER A 207 -20.37 -25.53 5.52
C SER A 207 -19.66 -26.05 6.78
N GLU A 208 -18.93 -25.20 7.51
CA GLU A 208 -18.19 -25.61 8.70
C GLU A 208 -19.14 -26.14 9.79
N THR A 209 -18.89 -27.36 10.24
CA THR A 209 -19.54 -27.97 11.40
C THR A 209 -18.60 -27.95 12.60
N GLY A 210 -19.09 -27.57 13.79
CA GLY A 210 -18.33 -27.68 15.04
C GLY A 210 -17.65 -26.41 15.55
N SER A 211 -17.67 -25.31 14.79
CA SER A 211 -17.30 -23.98 15.30
C SER A 211 -18.40 -23.41 16.22
N GLU A 212 -18.02 -22.53 17.16
CA GLU A 212 -19.02 -21.77 17.91
C GLU A 212 -19.93 -21.00 16.95
N ARG A 213 -21.25 -21.14 17.15
CA ARG A 213 -22.24 -20.61 16.20
C ARG A 213 -22.09 -19.11 15.98
N ALA A 214 -21.84 -18.35 17.04
CA ALA A 214 -21.71 -16.89 17.01
C ALA A 214 -20.46 -16.45 16.23
N ASP A 215 -19.30 -17.05 16.51
CA ASP A 215 -18.05 -16.76 15.78
C ASP A 215 -18.20 -17.05 14.28
N ARG A 216 -18.77 -18.21 13.94
CA ARG A 216 -19.03 -18.56 12.54
C ARG A 216 -19.98 -17.57 11.86
N GLU A 217 -21.03 -17.15 12.55
CA GLU A 217 -22.02 -16.20 12.02
C GLU A 217 -21.38 -14.83 11.73
N LEU A 218 -20.57 -14.31 12.65
CA LEU A 218 -19.85 -13.05 12.45
C LEU A 218 -18.85 -13.18 11.30
N ARG A 219 -18.00 -14.22 11.28
CA ARG A 219 -17.04 -14.45 10.19
C ARG A 219 -17.74 -14.54 8.83
N LEU A 220 -18.88 -15.24 8.76
CA LEU A 220 -19.67 -15.35 7.54
C LEU A 220 -20.24 -14.00 7.11
N ALA A 221 -20.81 -13.24 8.05
CA ALA A 221 -21.37 -11.92 7.80
C ALA A 221 -20.32 -10.94 7.25
N MET A 222 -19.12 -10.99 7.80
CA MET A 222 -17.96 -10.20 7.37
C MET A 222 -17.57 -10.48 5.92
N GLN A 223 -17.36 -11.75 5.55
CA GLN A 223 -17.05 -12.12 4.16
C GLN A 223 -18.18 -11.73 3.19
N ILE A 224 -19.43 -11.89 3.62
CA ILE A 224 -20.61 -11.45 2.89
C ILE A 224 -20.60 -9.93 2.66
N ALA A 225 -20.24 -9.13 3.66
CA ALA A 225 -20.21 -7.68 3.55
C ALA A 225 -19.19 -7.21 2.50
N VAL A 226 -18.01 -7.85 2.44
CA VAL A 226 -17.00 -7.61 1.40
C VAL A 226 -17.56 -7.95 0.02
N ARG A 227 -18.19 -9.12 -0.13
CA ARG A 227 -18.80 -9.55 -1.39
C ARG A 227 -19.85 -8.55 -1.86
N ASP A 228 -20.74 -8.16 -0.97
CA ASP A 228 -21.84 -7.26 -1.27
C ASP A 228 -21.32 -5.85 -1.61
N ARG A 229 -20.21 -5.39 -0.99
CA ARG A 229 -19.51 -4.17 -1.42
C ARG A 229 -18.98 -4.30 -2.84
N ILE A 230 -18.33 -5.41 -3.21
CA ILE A 230 -17.86 -5.63 -4.59
C ILE A 230 -19.03 -5.54 -5.57
N LEU A 231 -20.16 -6.18 -5.27
CA LEU A 231 -21.35 -6.16 -6.14
C LEU A 231 -21.94 -4.75 -6.29
N ARG A 232 -22.05 -3.98 -5.19
CA ARG A 232 -22.49 -2.57 -5.23
C ARG A 232 -21.52 -1.71 -6.03
N PHE A 233 -20.22 -1.80 -5.71
CA PHE A 233 -19.16 -1.01 -6.29
C PHE A 233 -19.03 -1.21 -7.81
N THR A 234 -19.12 -2.46 -8.26
CA THR A 234 -19.02 -2.81 -9.68
C THR A 234 -20.30 -2.48 -10.45
N GLY A 235 -21.43 -2.33 -9.74
CA GLY A 235 -22.75 -2.07 -10.31
C GLY A 235 -23.53 -3.33 -10.70
N GLN A 236 -23.06 -4.52 -10.28
CA GLN A 236 -23.77 -5.79 -10.49
C GLN A 236 -25.07 -5.84 -9.70
N ASP A 237 -25.07 -5.31 -8.46
CA ASP A 237 -26.26 -5.16 -7.64
C ASP A 237 -26.08 -3.95 -6.70
N ALA A 238 -26.76 -2.85 -7.03
CA ALA A 238 -26.70 -1.60 -6.26
C ALA A 238 -27.28 -1.74 -4.84
N ARG A 239 -28.05 -2.79 -4.55
CA ARG A 239 -28.69 -3.05 -3.24
C ARG A 239 -28.12 -4.27 -2.52
N ALA A 240 -27.05 -4.88 -3.03
CA ALA A 240 -26.46 -6.05 -2.40
C ALA A 240 -26.18 -5.77 -0.91
N GLY A 241 -26.56 -6.70 -0.03
CA GLY A 241 -26.31 -6.64 1.41
C GLY A 241 -27.18 -5.68 2.23
N ILE A 242 -28.03 -4.84 1.62
CA ILE A 242 -28.82 -3.83 2.36
C ILE A 242 -29.88 -4.46 3.26
N ASP A 243 -30.67 -5.40 2.73
CA ASP A 243 -31.73 -6.02 3.52
C ASP A 243 -31.14 -6.89 4.63
N ARG A 244 -29.99 -7.53 4.36
CA ARG A 244 -29.22 -8.27 5.35
C ARG A 244 -28.64 -7.35 6.44
N ALA A 245 -28.15 -6.17 6.09
CA ALA A 245 -27.71 -5.19 7.08
C ALA A 245 -28.87 -4.76 8.01
N ARG A 246 -30.10 -4.67 7.50
CA ARG A 246 -31.29 -4.42 8.34
C ARG A 246 -31.63 -5.59 9.26
N GLU A 247 -31.36 -6.83 8.84
CA GLU A 247 -31.46 -8.00 9.70
C GLU A 247 -30.39 -7.96 10.80
N TRP A 248 -29.13 -7.70 10.43
CA TRP A 248 -28.01 -7.56 11.36
C TRP A 248 -28.22 -6.44 12.37
N ALA A 249 -28.80 -5.31 11.96
CA ALA A 249 -29.14 -4.19 12.84
C ALA A 249 -30.11 -4.56 13.98
N LYS A 250 -30.83 -5.69 13.87
CA LYS A 250 -31.74 -6.21 14.90
C LYS A 250 -31.14 -7.37 15.69
N SER A 251 -29.91 -7.79 15.36
CA SER A 251 -29.26 -8.92 16.00
C SER A 251 -28.97 -8.64 17.48
N PRO A 252 -29.08 -9.65 18.37
CA PRO A 252 -28.56 -9.51 19.74
C PRO A 252 -27.04 -9.34 19.75
N ASP A 253 -26.33 -9.77 18.70
CA ASP A 253 -24.88 -9.62 18.58
C ASP A 253 -24.50 -8.17 18.24
N ARG A 254 -23.73 -7.55 19.14
CA ARG A 254 -23.20 -6.19 18.99
C ARG A 254 -22.37 -6.04 17.71
N GLU A 255 -21.55 -7.03 17.37
CA GLU A 255 -20.62 -6.95 16.26
C GLU A 255 -21.35 -6.97 14.91
N LEU A 256 -22.44 -7.73 14.80
CA LEU A 256 -23.33 -7.72 13.64
C LEU A 256 -24.04 -6.37 13.49
N ARG A 257 -24.55 -5.77 14.58
CA ARG A 257 -25.16 -4.43 14.53
C ARG A 257 -24.15 -3.37 14.09
N ALA A 258 -22.92 -3.42 14.60
CA ALA A 258 -21.86 -2.52 14.15
C ALA A 258 -21.46 -2.77 12.68
N LEU A 259 -21.47 -4.02 12.19
CA LEU A 259 -21.25 -4.31 10.77
C LEU A 259 -22.36 -3.74 9.88
N ALA A 260 -23.61 -3.70 10.36
CA ALA A 260 -24.71 -3.04 9.66
C ALA A 260 -24.43 -1.53 9.46
N VAL A 261 -23.86 -0.85 10.48
CA VAL A 261 -23.43 0.56 10.36
C VAL A 261 -22.44 0.72 9.21
N ASP A 262 -21.43 -0.14 9.13
CA ASP A 262 -20.41 -0.12 8.07
C ASP A 262 -21.04 -0.28 6.67
N VAL A 263 -21.98 -1.23 6.51
CA VAL A 263 -22.69 -1.45 5.24
C VAL A 263 -23.55 -0.24 4.83
N PHE A 264 -24.32 0.35 5.74
CA PHE A 264 -25.15 1.51 5.43
C PHE A 264 -24.31 2.75 5.09
N LYS A 265 -23.19 2.95 5.79
CA LYS A 265 -22.24 4.03 5.51
C LYS A 265 -21.64 3.87 4.10
N ASP A 266 -21.14 2.68 3.78
CA ASP A 266 -20.51 2.35 2.49
C ASP A 266 -21.50 2.47 1.31
N ALA A 267 -22.72 1.96 1.48
CA ALA A 267 -23.74 2.00 0.43
C ALA A 267 -24.29 3.41 0.15
N GLY A 268 -23.93 4.40 0.96
CA GLY A 268 -24.29 5.79 0.79
C GLY A 268 -25.03 6.35 1.99
N ARG A 269 -24.29 7.05 2.87
CA ARG A 269 -24.79 7.71 4.09
C ARG A 269 -26.14 8.40 3.91
N ASN A 270 -26.35 9.15 2.83
CA ASN A 270 -27.58 9.91 2.61
C ASN A 270 -28.78 9.01 2.29
N ALA A 271 -28.58 7.93 1.53
CA ALA A 271 -29.64 7.00 1.16
C ALA A 271 -30.13 6.15 2.35
N TYR A 272 -29.23 5.86 3.30
CA TYR A 272 -29.49 5.01 4.47
C TYR A 272 -29.43 5.77 5.80
N ARG A 273 -29.69 7.08 5.75
CA ARG A 273 -29.63 7.96 6.92
C ARG A 273 -30.56 7.50 8.04
N ALA A 274 -31.79 7.10 7.72
CA ALA A 274 -32.76 6.63 8.72
C ALA A 274 -32.30 5.34 9.42
N ASP A 275 -31.73 4.39 8.66
CA ASP A 275 -31.16 3.16 9.22
C ASP A 275 -29.98 3.50 10.18
N LEU A 276 -29.14 4.47 9.81
CA LEU A 276 -28.05 4.96 10.66
C LEU A 276 -28.53 5.73 11.90
N GLU A 277 -29.57 6.58 11.79
CA GLU A 277 -30.14 7.32 12.92
C GLU A 277 -30.79 6.39 13.96
N MET A 278 -31.42 5.31 13.50
CA MET A 278 -31.90 4.23 14.37
C MET A 278 -30.73 3.61 15.16
N LEU A 279 -29.65 3.22 14.47
CA LEU A 279 -28.46 2.64 15.11
C LEU A 279 -27.68 3.65 15.97
N ALA A 280 -27.76 4.95 15.69
CA ALA A 280 -27.19 5.99 16.55
C ALA A 280 -27.87 6.10 17.92
N SER A 281 -29.05 5.47 18.06
CA SER A 281 -29.80 5.32 19.31
C SER A 281 -29.76 3.89 19.85
N ASP A 282 -28.82 3.05 19.38
CA ASP A 282 -28.65 1.67 19.87
C ASP A 282 -28.38 1.66 21.38
N ALA A 283 -28.88 0.63 22.07
CA ALA A 283 -28.67 0.47 23.50
C ALA A 283 -27.19 0.20 23.85
N ASP A 284 -26.43 -0.35 22.90
CA ASP A 284 -24.99 -0.52 23.03
C ASP A 284 -24.26 0.77 22.61
N PRO A 285 -23.50 1.41 23.53
CA PRO A 285 -22.84 2.68 23.24
C PRO A 285 -21.80 2.57 22.12
N TYR A 286 -21.16 1.41 21.94
CA TYR A 286 -20.19 1.22 20.85
C TYR A 286 -20.87 1.29 19.49
N VAL A 287 -22.04 0.65 19.33
CA VAL A 287 -22.82 0.70 18.08
C VAL A 287 -23.36 2.12 17.85
N ALA A 288 -23.90 2.74 18.89
CA ALA A 288 -24.44 4.10 18.83
C ALA A 288 -23.38 5.13 18.39
N ASP A 289 -22.21 5.10 19.01
CA ASP A 289 -21.12 6.03 18.70
C ASP A 289 -20.53 5.76 17.33
N HIS A 290 -20.46 4.50 16.90
CA HIS A 290 -20.05 4.15 15.55
C HIS A 290 -21.03 4.73 14.52
N ALA A 291 -22.34 4.58 14.73
CA ALA A 291 -23.36 5.15 13.85
C ALA A 291 -23.35 6.69 13.85
N LYS A 292 -23.14 7.34 15.00
CA LYS A 292 -22.96 8.80 15.09
C LYS A 292 -21.76 9.27 14.26
N ARG A 293 -20.60 8.61 14.37
CA ARG A 293 -19.43 8.89 13.51
C ARG A 293 -19.75 8.68 12.04
N ALA A 294 -20.47 7.62 11.70
CA ALA A 294 -20.91 7.36 10.34
C ALA A 294 -21.84 8.45 9.81
N LEU A 295 -22.63 9.12 10.66
CA LEU A 295 -23.47 10.29 10.34
C LEU A 295 -22.69 11.62 10.35
N GLY A 296 -21.47 11.66 10.87
CA GLY A 296 -20.70 12.89 11.07
C GLY A 296 -21.12 13.69 12.32
N ILE A 297 -21.77 13.03 13.28
CA ILE A 297 -22.14 13.60 14.57
C ILE A 297 -20.95 13.43 15.54
N PRO A 298 -20.49 14.50 16.20
CA PRO A 298 -19.45 14.41 17.23
C PRO A 298 -19.86 13.44 18.34
N VAL A 299 -18.91 12.62 18.80
CA VAL A 299 -19.10 11.74 19.95
C VAL A 299 -18.41 12.38 21.15
N SER A 300 -19.15 12.52 22.25
CA SER A 300 -18.70 13.08 23.52
C SER A 300 -17.93 12.07 24.36
#